data_AF-A0A2S2PQ61-F1
#
_entry.id   AF-A0A2S2PQ61-F1
#
_cell.length_a   1.000
_cell.length_b   1.000
_cell.length_c   1.000
_cell.angle_alpha   90.00
_cell.angle_beta   90.00
_cell.angle_gamma   90.00
#
_symmetry.space_group_name_H-M   'P 1'
#
loop_
_entity.id
_entity.type
_entity.pdbx_description
1 polymer ?
#
loop_
_entity_poly.entity_id
_entity_poly.type
_entity_poly.pdbx_seq_one_letter_code
_entity_poly.pdbx_strand_id
1 'polypeptide(L)'
;YDPPHLLKSIRNNLLTKNVTFTWRGEQQMAKWDYFVNTYEIDKTYEDLEIRNLPKITEAHVYLNKIKKMKVSLASQIFSHKVASTMRLMCDKAPDNIKLGRNAIGTSNFALFMDMVFDSVNGNSVRPMNGKSLRLAV
;
A
#
# COMPACT_ATOMS: atom_id res chain seq x y z
N TYR A 1 -10.74 10.62 -16.94
CA TYR A 1 -9.40 10.03 -16.73
C TYR A 1 -9.59 8.58 -16.30
N ASP A 2 -8.79 7.64 -16.82
CA ASP A 2 -8.89 6.21 -16.47
C ASP A 2 -8.24 5.94 -15.08
N PRO A 3 -9.02 5.54 -14.05
CA PRO A 3 -8.48 5.35 -12.70
C PRO A 3 -7.35 4.31 -12.59
N PRO A 4 -7.42 3.13 -13.26
CA PRO A 4 -6.29 2.20 -13.41
C PRO A 4 -4.99 2.85 -13.87
N HIS A 5 -5.05 3.73 -14.89
CA HIS A 5 -3.87 4.45 -15.37
C HIS A 5 -3.34 5.45 -14.35
N LEU A 6 -4.21 6.16 -13.64
CA LEU A 6 -3.80 7.10 -12.59
C LEU A 6 -3.07 6.38 -11.45
N LEU A 7 -3.62 5.27 -10.95
CA LEU A 7 -3.01 4.47 -9.89
C LEU A 7 -1.61 3.98 -10.26
N LYS A 8 -1.48 3.51 -11.51
CA LYS A 8 -0.19 3.09 -12.08
C LYS A 8 0.81 4.25 -12.13
N SER A 9 0.39 5.43 -12.59
CA SER A 9 1.24 6.62 -12.67
C SER A 9 1.70 7.09 -11.29
N ILE A 10 0.81 7.12 -10.30
CA ILE A 10 1.13 7.46 -8.91
C ILE A 10 2.17 6.47 -8.35
N ARG A 11 1.94 5.16 -8.52
CA ARG A 11 2.91 4.14 -8.12
C ARG A 11 4.26 4.37 -8.79
N ASN A 12 4.29 4.58 -10.11
CA ASN A 12 5.54 4.77 -10.85
C ASN A 12 6.31 6.03 -10.42
N ASN A 13 5.60 7.12 -10.10
CA ASN A 13 6.22 8.31 -9.51
C ASN A 13 6.81 8.00 -8.14
N LEU A 14 6.07 7.29 -7.29
CA LEU A 14 6.50 6.93 -5.94
C LEU A 14 7.76 6.04 -5.94
N LEU A 15 7.98 5.23 -6.99
CA LEU A 15 9.22 4.44 -7.13
C LEU A 15 10.50 5.30 -7.17
N THR A 16 10.38 6.57 -7.59
CA THR A 16 11.53 7.45 -7.83
C THR A 16 11.50 8.72 -7.00
N LYS A 17 10.35 9.07 -6.44
CA LYS A 17 10.11 10.32 -5.72
C LYS A 17 9.31 10.03 -4.47
N ASN A 18 9.54 10.82 -3.42
CA ASN A 18 8.68 10.80 -2.24
C ASN A 18 7.42 11.63 -2.50
N VAL A 19 6.29 11.21 -1.91
CA VAL A 19 5.03 11.96 -1.99
C VAL A 19 4.80 12.66 -0.66
N THR A 20 4.70 13.98 -0.68
CA THR A 20 4.26 14.78 0.46
C THR A 20 2.78 15.10 0.28
N PHE A 21 1.97 14.88 1.31
CA PHE A 21 0.52 15.05 1.25
C PHE A 21 -0.06 15.43 2.60
N THR A 22 -1.21 16.09 2.61
CA THR A 22 -1.97 16.36 3.83
C THR A 22 -3.03 15.30 4.03
N TRP A 23 -3.07 14.68 5.20
CA TRP A 23 -4.09 13.70 5.54
C TRP A 23 -4.59 13.95 6.96
N ARG A 24 -5.92 14.13 7.10
CA ARG A 24 -6.58 14.45 8.37
C ARG A 24 -5.98 15.66 9.09
N GLY A 25 -5.57 16.68 8.33
CA GLY A 25 -5.01 17.93 8.86
C GLY A 25 -3.50 17.90 9.11
N GLU A 26 -2.82 16.77 8.92
CA GLU A 26 -1.38 16.64 9.15
C GLU A 26 -0.61 16.49 7.84
N GLN A 27 0.55 17.13 7.74
CA GLN A 27 1.51 16.90 6.67
C GLN A 27 2.22 15.56 6.89
N GLN A 28 2.20 14.71 5.87
CA GLN A 28 2.78 13.38 5.90
C GLN A 28 3.60 13.13 4.65
N MET A 29 4.48 12.12 4.73
CA MET A 29 5.32 11.70 3.61
C MET A 29 5.21 10.20 3.39
N ALA A 30 5.04 9.81 2.13
CA ALA A 30 5.12 8.43 1.68
C ALA A 30 6.43 8.19 0.92
N LYS A 31 7.09 7.07 1.23
CA LYS A 31 8.34 6.63 0.57
C LYS A 31 8.22 5.19 0.12
N TRP A 32 8.77 4.87 -1.04
CA TRP A 32 8.73 3.51 -1.57
C TRP A 32 9.46 2.50 -0.69
N ASP A 33 10.58 2.91 -0.09
CA ASP A 33 11.42 2.06 0.76
C ASP A 33 10.64 1.40 1.91
N TYR A 34 9.59 2.04 2.42
CA TYR A 34 8.77 1.43 3.47
C TYR A 34 7.93 0.27 2.97
N PHE A 35 7.49 0.25 1.69
CA PHE A 35 6.87 -0.95 1.10
C PHE A 35 7.88 -2.09 0.95
N VAL A 36 9.13 -1.77 0.57
CA VAL A 36 10.21 -2.76 0.50
C VAL A 36 10.49 -3.35 1.87
N ASN A 37 10.67 -2.50 2.89
CA ASN A 37 10.92 -2.94 4.26
C ASN A 37 9.76 -3.80 4.81
N THR A 38 8.51 -3.45 4.52
CA THR A 38 7.34 -4.23 4.95
C THR A 38 7.34 -5.61 4.30
N TYR A 39 7.63 -5.67 3.00
CA TYR A 39 7.75 -6.95 2.31
C TYR A 39 8.90 -7.79 2.87
N GLU A 40 10.07 -7.21 3.10
CA GLU A 40 11.23 -7.93 3.67
C GLU A 40 10.92 -8.52 5.04
N ILE A 41 10.29 -7.75 5.93
CA ILE A 41 9.88 -8.23 7.26
C ILE A 41 8.80 -9.32 7.12
N ASP A 42 7.77 -9.11 6.31
CA ASP A 42 6.73 -10.13 6.09
C ASP A 42 7.31 -11.41 5.48
N LYS A 43 8.32 -11.29 4.62
CA LYS A 43 8.98 -12.41 3.94
C LYS A 43 9.79 -13.30 4.89
N THR A 44 10.30 -12.79 6.02
CA THR A 44 11.03 -13.63 7.00
C THR A 44 10.14 -14.70 7.64
N TYR A 45 8.82 -14.55 7.55
CA TYR A 45 7.83 -15.50 8.04
C TYR A 45 7.37 -16.51 6.96
N GLU A 46 8.02 -16.53 5.79
CA GLU A 46 7.64 -17.42 4.70
C GLU A 46 7.82 -18.90 5.03
N ASP A 47 8.96 -19.28 5.62
CA ASP A 47 9.26 -20.67 5.98
C ASP A 47 8.32 -21.20 7.08
N LEU A 48 7.67 -20.29 7.82
CA LEU A 48 6.67 -20.60 8.83
C LEU A 48 5.24 -20.59 8.26
N GLU A 49 5.07 -20.30 6.96
CA GLU A 49 3.79 -20.22 6.24
C GLU A 49 2.77 -19.21 6.82
N ILE A 50 3.21 -18.28 7.67
CA ILE A 50 2.35 -17.32 8.39
C ILE A 50 2.52 -15.88 7.90
N ARG A 51 2.82 -15.71 6.61
CA ARG A 51 2.89 -14.36 6.00
C ARG A 51 1.55 -13.64 6.09
N ASN A 52 1.58 -12.37 6.50
CA ASN A 52 0.40 -11.51 6.47
C ASN A 52 0.07 -11.08 5.05
N LEU A 53 1.08 -10.91 4.19
CA LEU A 53 0.94 -10.42 2.82
C LEU A 53 1.39 -11.45 1.76
N PRO A 54 0.81 -12.67 1.72
CA PRO A 54 1.28 -13.75 0.84
C PRO A 54 1.10 -13.44 -0.66
N LYS A 55 0.20 -12.52 -1.01
CA LYS A 55 -0.01 -12.06 -2.40
C LYS A 55 1.07 -11.09 -2.88
N ILE A 56 1.77 -10.43 -1.95
CA ILE A 56 2.83 -9.48 -2.27
C ILE A 56 4.11 -10.27 -2.47
N THR A 57 4.69 -10.07 -3.65
CA THR A 57 5.89 -10.74 -4.13
C THR A 57 6.94 -9.72 -4.52
N GLU A 58 8.16 -10.18 -4.79
CA GLU A 58 9.26 -9.36 -5.27
C GLU A 58 8.91 -8.45 -6.47
N ALA A 59 8.05 -8.95 -7.37
CA ALA A 59 7.59 -8.20 -8.54
C ALA A 59 6.73 -6.96 -8.19
N HIS A 60 6.31 -6.85 -6.93
CA HIS A 60 5.58 -5.70 -6.42
C HIS A 60 6.49 -4.61 -5.86
N VAL A 61 7.67 -4.96 -5.32
CA VAL A 61 8.48 -4.06 -4.49
C VAL A 61 9.85 -3.74 -5.08
N TYR A 62 10.54 -4.71 -5.70
CA TYR A 62 11.90 -4.49 -6.19
C TYR A 62 11.89 -3.84 -7.58
N LEU A 63 12.50 -2.67 -7.70
CA LEU A 63 12.45 -1.82 -8.91
C LEU A 63 12.83 -2.55 -10.20
N ASN A 64 13.83 -3.44 -10.14
CA ASN A 64 14.29 -4.25 -11.27
C ASN A 64 13.32 -5.40 -11.65
N LYS A 65 12.44 -5.83 -10.74
CA LYS A 65 11.45 -6.91 -10.96
C LYS A 65 10.05 -6.36 -11.23
N ILE A 66 9.81 -5.08 -10.98
CA ILE A 66 8.51 -4.44 -11.14
C ILE A 66 8.10 -4.32 -12.61
N LYS A 67 6.92 -4.86 -12.93
CA LYS A 67 6.25 -4.63 -14.21
C LYS A 67 5.48 -3.29 -14.16
N LYS A 68 6.11 -2.21 -14.62
CA LYS A 68 5.57 -0.82 -14.56
C LYS A 68 4.21 -0.63 -15.24
N MET A 69 3.84 -1.48 -16.19
CA MET A 69 2.55 -1.42 -16.89
C MET A 69 1.43 -2.24 -16.25
N LYS A 70 1.76 -3.17 -15.36
CA LYS A 70 0.77 -4.08 -14.76
C LYS A 70 0.03 -3.39 -13.61
N VAL A 71 -1.19 -2.94 -13.87
CA VAL A 71 -2.02 -2.21 -12.88
C VAL A 71 -2.31 -3.07 -11.65
N SER A 72 -2.54 -4.37 -11.83
CA SER A 72 -2.89 -5.26 -10.71
C SER A 72 -1.82 -5.25 -9.60
N LEU A 73 -0.54 -5.13 -9.95
CA LEU A 73 0.55 -5.06 -8.98
C LEU A 73 0.52 -3.73 -8.21
N ALA A 74 0.17 -2.63 -8.89
CA ALA A 74 0.01 -1.33 -8.25
C ALA A 74 -1.18 -1.33 -7.29
N SER A 75 -2.32 -1.89 -7.69
CA SER A 75 -3.50 -2.00 -6.83
C SER A 75 -3.30 -2.92 -5.63
N GLN A 76 -2.51 -3.98 -5.79
CA GLN A 76 -2.20 -4.88 -4.67
C GLN A 76 -1.29 -4.21 -3.63
N ILE A 77 -0.30 -3.41 -4.06
CA ILE A 77 0.54 -2.63 -3.14
C ILE A 77 -0.25 -1.59 -2.36
N PHE A 78 -1.15 -0.86 -3.02
CA PHE A 78 -2.01 0.11 -2.37
C PHE A 78 -3.30 -0.49 -1.80
N SER A 79 -3.26 -1.75 -1.37
CA SER A 79 -4.46 -2.39 -0.81
C SER A 79 -4.63 -2.09 0.68
N HIS A 80 -5.88 -2.12 1.15
CA HIS A 80 -6.20 -2.00 2.58
C HIS A 80 -5.37 -2.97 3.44
N LYS A 81 -5.18 -4.22 2.99
CA LYS A 81 -4.42 -5.22 3.76
C LYS A 81 -2.97 -4.78 3.97
N VAL A 82 -2.30 -4.33 2.91
CA VAL A 82 -0.94 -3.79 3.01
C VAL A 82 -0.91 -2.60 3.98
N ALA A 83 -1.82 -1.64 3.82
CA ALA A 83 -1.89 -0.49 4.72
C ALA A 83 -2.09 -0.89 6.20
N SER A 84 -3.00 -1.83 6.48
CA SER A 84 -3.25 -2.32 7.84
C SER A 84 -2.06 -3.06 8.44
N THR A 85 -1.38 -3.90 7.67
CA THR A 85 -0.18 -4.63 8.12
C THR A 85 0.96 -3.66 8.39
N MET A 86 1.19 -2.70 7.50
CA MET A 86 2.18 -1.64 7.71
C MET A 86 1.88 -0.86 8.99
N ARG A 87 0.62 -0.45 9.20
CA ARG A 87 0.23 0.31 10.38
C ARG A 87 0.44 -0.48 11.67
N LEU A 88 0.05 -1.75 11.69
CA LEU A 88 0.28 -2.64 12.83
C LEU A 88 1.79 -2.77 13.14
N MET A 89 2.62 -2.95 12.10
CA MET A 89 4.07 -3.00 12.27
C MET A 89 4.61 -1.69 12.86
N CYS A 90 4.20 -0.52 12.35
CA CYS A 90 4.63 0.76 12.91
C CYS A 90 4.22 0.97 14.38
N ASP A 91 3.01 0.55 14.74
CA ASP A 91 2.45 0.80 16.08
C ASP A 91 3.00 -0.18 17.13
N LYS A 92 3.52 -1.35 16.72
CA LYS A 92 3.99 -2.43 17.61
C LYS A 92 5.49 -2.69 17.54
N ALA A 93 6.18 -2.22 16.50
CA ALA A 93 7.62 -2.39 16.39
C ALA A 93 8.36 -1.49 17.40
N PRO A 94 9.42 -1.99 18.05
CA PRO A 94 10.36 -1.13 18.76
C PRO A 94 11.02 -0.14 17.79
N ASP A 95 11.38 1.05 18.30
CA ASP A 95 11.85 2.20 17.52
C ASP A 95 13.11 1.93 16.66
N ASN A 96 13.80 0.81 16.90
CA ASN A 96 15.01 0.37 16.19
C ASN A 96 14.75 -0.47 14.93
N ILE A 97 13.50 -0.77 14.58
CA ILE A 97 13.15 -1.51 13.35
C ILE A 97 13.01 -0.55 12.16
N LYS A 98 13.38 -1.02 10.96
CA LYS A 98 13.25 -0.31 9.66
C LYS A 98 11.85 0.29 9.38
N LEU A 99 10.82 -0.15 10.12
CA LEU A 99 9.45 0.37 10.13
C LEU A 99 9.12 0.98 11.50
N GLY A 100 9.59 2.21 11.72
CA GLY A 100 9.18 3.03 12.87
C GLY A 100 8.04 3.99 12.52
N ARG A 101 7.78 4.96 13.41
CA ARG A 101 6.73 5.99 13.23
C ARG A 101 6.79 6.73 11.88
N ASN A 102 7.99 6.85 11.29
CA ASN A 102 8.18 7.48 9.98
C ASN A 102 7.47 6.75 8.82
N ALA A 103 7.14 5.46 8.98
CA ALA A 103 6.41 4.69 7.98
C ALA A 103 4.87 4.87 8.07
N ILE A 104 4.35 5.51 9.13
CA ILE A 104 2.90 5.79 9.30
C ILE A 104 2.36 6.61 8.11
N GLY A 105 3.14 7.58 7.61
CA GLY A 105 2.75 8.34 6.42
C GLY A 105 2.55 7.44 5.20
N THR A 106 3.37 6.40 5.03
CA THR A 106 3.25 5.49 3.89
C THR A 106 2.05 4.55 4.04
N SER A 107 1.74 4.08 5.26
CA SER A 107 0.55 3.25 5.49
C SER A 107 -0.74 4.04 5.29
N ASN A 108 -0.80 5.29 5.77
CA ASN A 108 -1.92 6.20 5.53
C ASN A 108 -2.09 6.51 4.03
N PHE A 109 -0.99 6.72 3.31
CA PHE A 109 -1.03 6.92 1.87
C PHE A 109 -1.58 5.69 1.14
N ALA A 110 -1.13 4.49 1.48
CA ALA A 110 -1.65 3.25 0.90
C ALA A 110 -3.16 3.09 1.16
N LEU A 111 -3.62 3.39 2.39
CA LEU A 111 -5.04 3.36 2.74
C LEU A 111 -5.84 4.38 1.93
N PHE A 112 -5.35 5.61 1.82
CA PHE A 112 -5.99 6.65 1.02
C PHE A 112 -6.13 6.22 -0.45
N MET A 113 -5.07 5.64 -1.03
CA MET A 113 -5.10 5.16 -2.40
C MET A 113 -6.07 3.98 -2.59
N ASP A 114 -6.18 3.05 -1.65
CA ASP A 114 -7.20 1.98 -1.66
C ASP A 114 -8.61 2.58 -1.68
N MET A 115 -8.88 3.53 -0.78
CA MET A 115 -10.18 4.20 -0.65
C MET A 115 -10.58 4.95 -1.92
N VAL A 116 -9.65 5.71 -2.50
CA VAL A 116 -9.88 6.45 -3.74
C VAL A 116 -10.08 5.51 -4.93
N PHE A 117 -9.31 4.43 -5.02
CA PHE A 117 -9.44 3.49 -6.12
C PHE A 117 -10.74 2.69 -6.04
N ASP A 118 -11.15 2.28 -4.84
CA ASP A 118 -12.42 1.59 -4.62
C ASP A 118 -13.62 2.51 -4.92
N SER A 119 -13.56 3.81 -4.59
CA SER A 119 -14.68 4.74 -4.82
C SER A 119 -14.98 5.00 -6.30
N VAL A 120 -13.99 4.87 -7.17
CA VAL A 120 -14.13 5.09 -8.62
C VAL A 120 -14.20 3.79 -9.42
N ASN A 121 -14.05 2.65 -8.76
CA ASN A 121 -14.08 1.31 -9.36
C ASN A 121 -14.97 0.35 -8.56
N GLY A 122 -15.94 0.90 -7.83
CA GLY A 122 -16.92 0.17 -7.05
C GLY A 122 -17.91 -0.54 -7.96
N ASN A 123 -17.99 -1.87 -7.85
CA ASN A 123 -18.94 -2.69 -8.59
C ASN A 123 -19.83 -3.54 -7.67
N SER A 124 -19.70 -3.35 -6.35
CA SER A 124 -20.34 -4.21 -5.37
C SER A 124 -21.67 -3.63 -4.93
N VAL A 125 -22.74 -4.43 -4.96
CA VAL A 125 -24.08 -4.01 -4.54
C VAL A 125 -24.20 -3.92 -3.01
N ARG A 126 -23.30 -4.59 -2.27
CA ARG A 126 -23.31 -4.64 -0.80
C ARG A 126 -21.96 -4.17 -0.23
N PRO A 127 -21.96 -3.49 0.93
CA PRO A 127 -20.73 -3.06 1.57
C PRO A 127 -19.95 -4.29 2.05
N MET A 128 -18.67 -4.37 1.68
CA MET A 128 -17.75 -5.37 2.25
C MET A 128 -17.16 -4.81 3.54
N ASN A 129 -16.99 -5.66 4.56
CA ASN A 129 -16.41 -5.28 5.85
C ASN A 129 -15.04 -4.59 5.64
N GLY A 130 -14.91 -3.35 6.14
CA GLY A 130 -13.70 -2.53 6.00
C GLY A 130 -13.50 -1.85 4.64
N LYS A 131 -14.39 -2.08 3.65
CA LYS A 131 -14.34 -1.48 2.30
C LYS A 131 -15.69 -0.85 1.93
N SER A 132 -16.06 0.20 2.66
CA SER A 132 -17.33 0.92 2.46
C SER A 132 -17.43 1.62 1.10
N LEU A 133 -16.30 1.97 0.48
CA LEU A 133 -16.27 2.74 -0.76
C LEU A 133 -16.37 1.90 -2.03
N ARG A 134 -16.42 0.56 -1.93
CA ARG A 134 -16.51 -0.33 -3.11
C ARG A 134 -17.95 -0.50 -3.64
N LEU A 135 -18.89 0.30 -3.14
CA LEU A 135 -20.28 0.27 -3.53
C LEU A 135 -20.45 0.76 -4.98
N ALA A 136 -21.29 0.08 -5.76
CA ALA A 136 -21.79 0.63 -7.01
C ALA A 136 -22.72 1.81 -6.71
N VAL A 137 -22.54 2.92 -7.42
CA VAL A 137 -23.46 4.07 -7.43
C VAL A 137 -24.50 3.86 -8.53
#